data_AF-A0A965QK77-F1
#
_entry.id   AF-A0A965QK77-F1
#
_cell.length_a   1.000
_cell.length_b   1.000
_cell.length_c   1.000
_cell.angle_alpha   90.00
_cell.angle_beta   90.00
_cell.angle_gamma   90.00
#
_symmetry.space_group_name_H-M   'P 1'
#
loop_
_entity.id
_entity.type
_entity.pdbx_description
1 polymer ?
#
loop_
_entity_poly.entity_id
_entity_poly.type
_entity_poly.pdbx_seq_one_letter_code
_entity_poly.pdbx_strand_id
1 'polypeptide(L)' 'MKTKLEICQNWLPRYTGTKIDDFADYILITNFQGYVNRFA' A
#
# COMPACT_ATOMS: atom_id res chain seq x y z
N MET A 1 -6.59 -23.80 2.78
CA MET A 1 -6.63 -22.90 1.60
C MET A 1 -6.34 -21.50 2.09
N LYS A 2 -5.47 -20.74 1.41
CA LYS A 2 -5.28 -19.33 1.76
C LYS A 2 -6.44 -18.51 1.22
N THR A 3 -7.03 -17.66 2.05
CA THR A 3 -8.11 -16.76 1.62
C THR A 3 -7.55 -15.59 0.81
N LYS A 4 -8.40 -14.95 -0.01
CA LYS A 4 -8.01 -13.73 -0.74
C LYS A 4 -7.49 -12.66 0.23
N LEU A 5 -8.13 -12.54 1.40
CA LEU A 5 -7.74 -11.59 2.43
C LEU A 5 -6.34 -11.88 2.96
N GLU A 6 -6.04 -13.14 3.31
CA GLU A 6 -4.72 -13.56 3.78
C GLU A 6 -3.61 -13.30 2.75
N ILE A 7 -3.91 -13.50 1.45
CA ILE A 7 -2.96 -13.22 0.37
C ILE A 7 -2.70 -11.71 0.28
N CYS A 8 -3.76 -10.89 0.27
CA CYS A 8 -3.65 -9.44 0.21
C CYS A 8 -2.90 -8.87 1.41
N GLN A 9 -3.22 -9.32 2.63
CA GLN A 9 -2.53 -8.91 3.87
C GLN A 9 -1.05 -9.30 3.83
N ASN A 10 -0.70 -10.43 3.22
CA ASN A 10 0.71 -10.81 3.08
C ASN A 10 1.46 -9.96 2.04
N TRP A 11 0.82 -9.60 0.92
CA TRP A 11 1.48 -8.98 -0.23
C TRP A 11 1.55 -7.46 -0.15
N LEU A 12 0.49 -6.80 0.30
CA LEU A 12 0.41 -5.34 0.39
C LEU A 12 1.61 -4.70 1.11
N PRO A 13 2.01 -5.14 2.32
CA PRO A 13 3.16 -4.56 3.00
C PRO A 13 4.50 -4.89 2.31
N ARG A 14 4.58 -6.00 1.55
CA ARG A 14 5.80 -6.37 0.82
C ARG A 14 6.07 -5.46 -0.38
N TYR A 15 5.02 -5.02 -1.07
CA TYR A 15 5.16 -4.16 -2.23
C TYR A 15 5.24 -2.66 -1.87
N THR A 16 4.66 -2.26 -0.75
CA THR A 16 4.62 -0.84 -0.34
C THR A 16 5.70 -0.48 0.68
N GLY A 17 6.21 -1.46 1.44
CA GLY A 17 7.09 -1.20 2.60
C GLY A 17 6.35 -0.65 3.82
N THR A 18 5.02 -0.49 3.74
CA THR A 18 4.17 0.09 4.79
C THR A 18 3.37 -1.01 5.50
N LYS A 19 3.24 -0.97 6.83
CA LYS A 19 2.42 -1.95 7.56
C LYS A 19 0.94 -1.71 7.26
N ILE A 20 0.13 -2.77 7.38
CA ILE A 20 -1.31 -2.70 7.12
C ILE A 20 -2.00 -1.65 8.01
N ASP A 21 -1.60 -1.57 9.28
CA ASP A 21 -2.20 -0.68 10.27
C ASP A 21 -1.78 0.80 10.08
N ASP A 22 -0.77 1.06 9.23
CA ASP A 22 -0.29 2.42 8.94
C ASP A 22 -1.01 3.04 7.71
N PHE A 23 -1.87 2.29 7.02
CA PHE A 23 -2.65 2.80 5.90
C PHE A 23 -3.84 3.65 6.38
N ALA A 24 -4.05 4.79 5.71
CA ALA A 24 -5.24 5.61 5.91
C ALA A 24 -6.43 5.08 5.09
N ASP A 25 -7.64 5.46 5.49
CA ASP A 25 -8.89 5.09 4.81
C ASP A 25 -8.99 5.63 3.37
N TYR A 26 -8.25 6.71 3.06
CA TYR A 26 -8.22 7.35 1.76
C TYR A 26 -6.87 7.13 1.07
N ILE A 27 -6.90 6.46 -0.08
CA ILE A 27 -5.70 6.13 -0.86
C ILE A 27 -5.65 6.97 -2.13
N LEU A 28 -4.52 7.63 -2.36
CA LEU A 28 -4.17 8.25 -3.63
C LEU A 28 -3.19 7.35 -4.39
N ILE A 29 -3.44 7.15 -5.68
CA ILE A 29 -2.56 6.38 -6.56
C ILE A 29 -2.00 7.32 -7.62
N THR A 30 -0.70 7.26 -7.85
CA THR A 30 -0.03 8.03 -8.89
C THR A 30 0.98 7.17 -9.63
N ASN A 31 1.12 7.43 -10.92
CA ASN A 31 2.15 6.88 -11.80
C ASN A 31 3.35 7.84 -11.97
N PHE A 32 3.35 8.98 -11.28
CA PHE A 32 4.38 10.01 -11.38
C PHE A 32 5.16 10.13 -10.08
N GLN A 33 6.44 9.70 -10.09
CA GLN A 33 7.32 9.78 -8.92
C GLN A 33 7.44 11.21 -8.36
N GLY A 34 7.37 12.23 -9.23
CA GLY A 34 7.43 13.63 -8.81
C GLY A 34 6.27 14.10 -7.92
N TYR A 35 5.13 13.38 -7.88
CA TYR A 35 4.07 13.68 -6.90
C TYR A 35 4.43 13.14 -5.52
N VAL A 36 5.00 11.94 -5.44
CA VAL A 36 5.46 11.35 -4.17
C VAL A 36 6.50 12.25 -3.52
N ASN A 37 7.49 12.72 -4.29
CA ASN A 37 8.56 13.58 -3.79
C ASN A 37 8.10 14.98 -3.34
N ARG A 38 6.93 15.45 -3.82
CA ARG A 38 6.38 16.78 -3.47
C ARG A 38 5.33 16.71 -2.36
N PHE A 39 4.75 15.54 -2.16
CA PHE A 39 3.75 15.28 -1.14
C PHE A 39 4.39 14.91 0.21
N ALA A 40 5.53 14.22 0.16
CA ALA A 40 6.38 13.92 1.31
C ALA A 40 7.14 15.16 1.80
#